data_AF-G0GAD5-F1
#
_entry.id   AF-G0GAD5-F1
#
_cell.length_a   1.000
_cell.length_b   1.000
_cell.length_c   1.000
_cell.angle_alpha   90.00
_cell.angle_beta   90.00
_cell.angle_gamma   90.00
#
_symmetry.space_group_name_H-M   'P 1'
#
loop_
_entity.id
_entity.type
_entity.pdbx_description
1 polymer ?
#
loop_
_entity_poly.entity_id
_entity_poly.type
_entity_poly.pdbx_seq_one_letter_code
_entity_poly.pdbx_strand_id
1 'polypeptide(L)'
;MIDRVFPFSAIVGQEEAKQALLLGVIDPGIGGVLLSGEKGTGKTTLVRALASLVPGMPLVELPLNTTEDRLVGSLNVEKALSEGVREFEPGLLAAAHRGILYVDEVNLLEHHLVDLLLDVAATGVNRVEREGISYEHPARFLLVGSMNPEEGDLRPQFLDRFGLAVPVRHLEDPDLRAEVVRRRLAFETDPAGFCRAWQEEEEVLASQVKAARERLGRVRVAEETYREAVRIAAELGARGHRAELVMVRAARALASFLEQEEVDASLVRAVARYALFHRVKVGSGESEERVLRRIDAAVDGRVDEGREEGEVVVEPEDAMVPGAAAAGSLMFEFVKKKLTRWSTNR
;
A
#
# COMPACT_ATOMS: atom_id res chain seq x y z
N MET A 1 1.70 30.86 0.31
CA MET A 1 2.13 29.79 -0.60
C MET A 1 1.36 28.56 -0.21
N ILE A 2 0.54 27.99 -1.08
CA ILE A 2 0.12 26.60 -0.87
C ILE A 2 1.40 25.80 -1.14
N ASP A 3 1.92 25.11 -0.13
CA ASP A 3 3.00 24.15 -0.35
C ASP A 3 2.50 23.16 -1.39
N ARG A 4 2.99 23.30 -2.63
CA ARG A 4 2.67 22.36 -3.69
C ARG A 4 3.31 21.04 -3.30
N VAL A 5 2.58 19.96 -3.49
CA VAL A 5 3.10 18.61 -3.25
C VAL A 5 3.79 18.14 -4.52
N PHE A 6 4.87 17.37 -4.37
CA PHE A 6 5.55 16.75 -5.49
C PHE A 6 4.59 15.79 -6.22
N PRO A 7 4.38 15.91 -7.54
CA PRO A 7 3.43 15.06 -8.27
C PRO A 7 3.76 13.57 -8.16
N PHE A 8 2.74 12.73 -8.01
CA PHE A 8 2.87 11.27 -7.90
C PHE A 8 3.40 10.64 -9.20
N SER A 9 2.92 11.13 -10.35
CA SER A 9 3.40 10.75 -11.68
C SER A 9 4.87 11.10 -11.91
N ALA A 10 5.38 12.14 -11.24
CA ALA A 10 6.76 12.60 -11.36
C ALA A 10 7.76 11.77 -10.54
N ILE A 11 7.31 10.92 -9.62
CA ILE A 11 8.19 10.06 -8.82
C ILE A 11 8.84 9.02 -9.75
N VAL A 12 10.16 8.89 -9.69
CA VAL A 12 10.90 7.95 -10.55
C VAL A 12 11.00 6.60 -9.85
N GLY A 13 10.70 5.53 -10.58
CA GLY A 13 10.75 4.16 -10.06
C GLY A 13 9.66 3.91 -9.00
N GLN A 14 9.95 3.01 -8.06
CA GLN A 14 9.01 2.58 -7.00
C GLN A 14 7.66 2.09 -7.54
N GLU A 15 7.67 1.47 -8.73
CA GLU A 15 6.44 1.10 -9.45
C GLU A 15 5.58 0.12 -8.64
N GLU A 16 6.21 -0.81 -7.92
CA GLU A 16 5.52 -1.74 -7.02
C GLU A 16 4.82 -1.00 -5.86
N ALA A 17 5.50 -0.03 -5.24
CA ALA A 17 4.95 0.74 -4.12
C ALA A 17 3.80 1.64 -4.58
N LYS A 18 3.97 2.31 -5.72
CA LYS A 18 2.92 3.10 -6.35
C LYS A 18 1.70 2.22 -6.66
N GLN A 19 1.91 1.06 -7.28
CA GLN A 19 0.83 0.12 -7.61
C GLN A 19 0.08 -0.32 -6.35
N ALA A 20 0.77 -0.80 -5.31
CA ALA A 20 0.12 -1.23 -4.07
C ALA A 20 -0.68 -0.11 -3.40
N LEU A 21 -0.15 1.12 -3.38
CA LEU A 21 -0.86 2.29 -2.86
C LEU A 21 -2.12 2.61 -3.67
N LEU A 22 -2.03 2.62 -5.01
CA LEU A 22 -3.19 2.85 -5.87
C LEU A 22 -4.26 1.77 -5.69
N LEU A 23 -3.86 0.49 -5.59
CA LEU A 23 -4.78 -0.60 -5.29
C LEU A 23 -5.48 -0.41 -3.95
N GLY A 24 -4.74 0.00 -2.90
CA GLY A 24 -5.31 0.32 -1.59
C GLY A 24 -6.29 1.50 -1.61
N VAL A 25 -6.05 2.50 -2.47
CA VAL A 25 -7.01 3.60 -2.67
C VAL A 25 -8.26 3.14 -3.41
N ILE A 26 -8.12 2.21 -4.37
CA ILE A 26 -9.24 1.68 -5.15
C ILE A 26 -10.14 0.79 -4.27
N ASP A 27 -9.56 -0.14 -3.51
CA ASP A 27 -10.26 -1.03 -2.59
C ASP A 27 -9.66 -0.92 -1.18
N PRO A 28 -10.17 -0.01 -0.32
CA PRO A 28 -9.73 0.09 1.07
C PRO A 28 -9.94 -1.19 1.89
N GLY A 29 -10.83 -2.09 1.42
CA GLY A 29 -11.03 -3.40 2.03
C GLY A 29 -9.81 -4.30 1.94
N ILE A 30 -8.79 -3.97 1.14
CA ILE A 30 -7.53 -4.72 1.10
C ILE A 30 -6.87 -4.79 2.49
N GLY A 31 -7.06 -3.79 3.35
CA GLY A 31 -6.56 -3.81 4.74
C GLY A 31 -5.23 -3.09 4.95
N GLY A 32 -4.98 -2.03 4.18
CA GLY A 32 -3.79 -1.18 4.31
C GLY A 32 -2.57 -1.64 3.51
N VAL A 33 -1.56 -0.77 3.45
CA VAL A 33 -0.32 -0.96 2.70
C VAL A 33 0.88 -0.69 3.60
N LEU A 34 1.82 -1.62 3.64
CA LEU A 34 3.08 -1.50 4.38
C LEU A 34 4.24 -1.27 3.39
N LEU A 35 4.99 -0.19 3.59
CA LEU A 35 6.18 0.15 2.83
C LEU A 35 7.44 -0.19 3.64
N SER A 36 8.05 -1.34 3.36
CA SER A 36 9.30 -1.81 4.02
C SER A 36 10.53 -1.23 3.34
N GLY A 37 11.64 -1.03 4.04
CA GLY A 37 12.91 -0.53 3.46
C GLY A 37 13.55 0.66 4.17
N GLU A 38 14.74 1.04 3.72
CA GLU A 38 15.62 1.98 4.41
C GLU A 38 15.13 3.44 4.39
N LYS A 39 15.75 4.26 5.25
CA LYS A 39 15.59 5.72 5.28
C LYS A 39 16.08 6.34 3.97
N GLY A 40 15.44 7.45 3.58
CA GLY A 40 15.81 8.20 2.37
C GLY A 40 15.28 7.61 1.06
N THR A 41 14.52 6.51 1.09
CA THR A 41 13.88 5.91 -0.09
C THR A 41 12.64 6.68 -0.59
N GLY A 42 12.21 7.74 0.09
CA GLY A 42 11.13 8.63 -0.39
C GLY A 42 9.70 8.16 -0.09
N LYS A 43 9.50 7.24 0.87
CA LYS A 43 8.19 6.70 1.27
C LYS A 43 7.19 7.80 1.66
N THR A 44 7.60 8.73 2.51
CA THR A 44 6.76 9.86 2.94
C THR A 44 6.37 10.74 1.75
N THR A 45 7.30 10.99 0.82
CA THR A 45 7.02 11.73 -0.42
C THR A 45 5.97 11.01 -1.27
N LEU A 46 6.08 9.69 -1.40
CA LEU A 46 5.14 8.87 -2.17
C LEU A 46 3.72 8.94 -1.59
N VAL A 47 3.56 8.84 -0.27
CA VAL A 47 2.24 8.91 0.39
C VAL A 47 1.64 10.30 0.31
N ARG A 48 2.44 11.35 0.49
CA ARG A 48 1.98 12.74 0.30
C ARG A 48 1.53 13.00 -1.13
N ALA A 49 2.30 12.54 -2.10
CA ALA A 49 1.94 12.65 -3.51
C ALA A 49 0.64 11.89 -3.83
N LEU A 50 0.45 10.69 -3.28
CA LEU A 50 -0.79 9.92 -3.44
C LEU A 50 -2.01 10.68 -2.89
N ALA A 51 -1.88 11.33 -1.73
CA ALA A 51 -2.96 12.12 -1.15
C ALA A 51 -3.35 13.31 -2.06
N SER A 52 -2.36 13.92 -2.74
CA SER A 52 -2.61 14.99 -3.70
C SER A 52 -3.24 14.52 -5.01
N LEU A 53 -2.97 13.27 -5.42
CA LEU A 53 -3.49 12.65 -6.64
C LEU A 53 -5.00 12.41 -6.59
N VAL A 54 -5.57 12.13 -5.40
CA VAL A 54 -6.99 11.79 -5.26
C VAL A 54 -7.71 12.88 -4.44
N PRO A 55 -8.33 13.88 -5.12
CA PRO A 55 -8.97 14.99 -4.44
C PRO A 55 -10.02 14.54 -3.43
N GLY A 56 -10.01 15.17 -2.25
CA GLY A 56 -10.97 14.90 -1.17
C GLY A 56 -10.59 13.77 -0.22
N MET A 57 -9.38 13.20 -0.33
CA MET A 57 -8.82 12.28 0.66
C MET A 57 -7.88 13.04 1.61
N PRO A 58 -8.29 13.35 2.86
CA PRO A 58 -7.39 13.98 3.82
C PRO A 58 -6.21 13.06 4.14
N LEU A 59 -5.00 13.61 4.22
CA LEU A 59 -3.83 12.90 4.74
C LEU A 59 -3.65 13.28 6.21
N VAL A 60 -3.68 12.27 7.08
CA VAL A 60 -3.37 12.43 8.50
C VAL A 60 -2.12 11.63 8.80
N GLU A 61 -1.07 12.33 9.23
CA GLU A 61 0.16 11.70 9.71
C GLU A 61 0.02 11.45 11.22
N LEU A 62 0.37 10.25 11.66
CA LEU A 62 0.34 9.84 13.05
C LEU A 62 1.75 9.99 13.67
N PRO A 63 1.94 10.92 14.61
CA PRO A 63 3.20 11.05 15.35
C PRO A 63 3.47 9.83 16.24
N LEU A 64 4.73 9.41 16.34
CA LEU A 64 5.14 8.25 17.16
C LEU A 64 4.74 8.36 18.64
N ASN A 65 4.70 9.58 19.19
CA ASN A 65 4.37 9.86 20.58
C ASN A 65 2.88 10.23 20.78
N THR A 66 2.00 9.75 19.91
CA THR A 66 0.56 10.01 20.00
C THR A 66 -0.04 9.23 21.16
N THR A 67 -0.75 9.91 22.06
CA THR A 67 -1.53 9.26 23.11
C THR A 67 -2.79 8.60 22.52
N GLU A 68 -3.30 7.56 23.18
CA GLU A 68 -4.55 6.90 22.78
C GLU A 68 -5.69 7.91 22.60
N ASP A 69 -5.90 8.83 23.54
CA ASP A 69 -6.95 9.86 23.45
C ASP A 69 -6.80 10.77 22.21
N ARG A 70 -5.57 11.11 21.82
CA ARG A 70 -5.35 11.90 20.61
C ARG A 70 -5.63 11.09 19.35
N LEU A 71 -5.37 9.78 19.40
CA LEU A 71 -5.65 8.88 18.29
C LEU A 71 -7.15 8.66 18.10
N VAL A 72 -7.83 8.18 19.13
CA VAL A 72 -9.24 7.76 19.07
C VAL A 72 -10.22 8.88 19.35
N GLY A 73 -9.78 9.93 20.04
CA GLY A 73 -10.63 11.00 20.56
C GLY A 73 -10.90 10.81 22.05
N SER A 74 -11.37 11.87 22.68
CA SER A 74 -11.67 11.88 24.11
C SER A 74 -13.16 12.15 24.34
N LEU A 75 -13.66 11.76 25.51
CA LEU A 75 -15.02 12.09 25.98
C LEU A 75 -14.91 13.02 27.17
N ASN A 76 -15.61 14.16 27.13
CA ASN A 76 -15.65 15.08 28.25
C ASN A 76 -16.58 14.54 29.34
N VAL A 77 -16.02 13.80 30.29
CA VAL A 77 -16.75 13.16 31.39
C VAL A 77 -17.38 14.19 32.33
N GLU A 78 -16.69 15.31 32.60
CA GLU A 78 -17.20 16.36 33.48
C GLU A 78 -18.50 16.98 32.95
N LYS A 79 -18.55 17.32 31.66
CA LYS A 79 -19.78 17.82 31.01
C LYS A 79 -20.85 16.74 30.88
N ALA A 80 -20.45 15.49 30.64
CA ALA A 80 -21.39 14.38 30.59
C ALA A 80 -22.09 14.13 31.94
N LEU A 81 -21.37 14.33 33.06
CA LEU A 81 -21.90 14.15 34.42
C LEU A 81 -22.61 15.39 34.97
N SER A 82 -22.10 16.59 34.68
CA SER A 82 -22.64 17.85 35.24
C SER A 82 -23.81 18.43 34.42
N GLU A 83 -23.73 18.37 33.10
CA GLU A 83 -24.71 18.96 32.18
C GLU A 83 -25.56 17.89 31.45
N GLY A 84 -25.22 16.61 31.59
CA GLY A 84 -25.84 15.51 30.84
C GLY A 84 -25.48 15.50 29.35
N VAL A 85 -24.54 16.36 28.93
CA VAL A 85 -24.15 16.55 27.53
C VAL A 85 -22.91 15.71 27.23
N ARG A 86 -23.06 14.75 26.32
CA ARG A 86 -21.94 13.94 25.81
C ARG A 86 -21.19 14.74 24.75
N GLU A 87 -20.12 15.41 25.14
CA GLU A 87 -19.23 16.10 24.21
C GLU A 87 -18.04 15.19 23.87
N PHE A 88 -17.94 14.82 22.59
CA PHE A 88 -16.84 14.04 22.04
C PHE A 88 -15.85 14.96 21.34
N GLU A 89 -14.58 14.86 21.72
CA GLU A 89 -13.49 15.56 21.04
C GLU A 89 -12.87 14.61 19.99
N PRO A 90 -12.98 14.94 18.69
CA PRO A 90 -12.51 14.05 17.63
C PRO A 90 -10.99 13.88 17.64
N GLY A 91 -10.55 12.62 17.58
CA GLY A 91 -9.14 12.26 17.43
C GLY A 91 -8.66 12.21 15.98
N LEU A 92 -7.44 11.74 15.78
CA LEU A 92 -6.82 11.55 14.46
C LEU A 92 -7.60 10.59 13.57
N LEU A 93 -8.22 9.54 14.14
CA LEU A 93 -9.04 8.59 13.37
C LEU A 93 -10.29 9.23 12.76
N ALA A 94 -10.87 10.23 13.45
CA ALA A 94 -11.98 11.01 12.90
C ALA A 94 -11.50 11.91 11.75
N ALA A 95 -10.35 12.56 11.92
CA ALA A 95 -9.74 13.39 10.88
C ALA A 95 -9.33 12.59 9.63
N ALA A 96 -8.93 11.33 9.81
CA ALA A 96 -8.55 10.45 8.71
C ALA A 96 -9.75 9.87 7.95
N HIS A 97 -10.99 10.04 8.42
CA HIS A 97 -12.17 9.44 7.79
C HIS A 97 -12.29 9.84 6.30
N ARG A 98 -12.44 8.84 5.42
CA ARG A 98 -12.43 8.92 3.94
C ARG A 98 -11.10 9.37 3.33
N GLY A 99 -10.02 9.34 4.12
CA GLY A 99 -8.69 9.74 3.72
C GLY A 99 -7.65 8.64 3.83
N ILE A 100 -6.43 9.07 4.15
CA ILE A 100 -5.24 8.26 4.34
C ILE A 100 -4.73 8.53 5.75
N LEU A 101 -4.53 7.46 6.52
CA LEU A 101 -3.81 7.51 7.79
C LEU A 101 -2.39 6.98 7.54
N TYR A 102 -1.41 7.88 7.59
CA TYR A 102 0.00 7.53 7.42
C TYR A 102 0.67 7.39 8.78
N VAL A 103 1.36 6.27 8.97
CA VAL A 103 2.20 6.01 10.13
C VAL A 103 3.63 5.82 9.64
N ASP A 104 4.50 6.75 10.02
CA ASP A 104 5.93 6.59 9.77
C ASP A 104 6.54 5.68 10.85
N GLU A 105 7.39 4.74 10.45
CA GLU A 105 8.09 3.83 11.37
C GLU A 105 7.13 3.09 12.31
N VAL A 106 6.16 2.34 11.74
CA VAL A 106 5.16 1.57 12.50
C VAL A 106 5.76 0.61 13.53
N ASN A 107 7.01 0.19 13.33
CA ASN A 107 7.77 -0.66 14.25
C ASN A 107 8.11 0.04 15.57
N LEU A 108 8.07 1.37 15.63
CA LEU A 108 8.36 2.17 16.82
C LEU A 108 7.10 2.54 17.62
N LEU A 109 5.90 2.28 17.09
CA LEU A 109 4.66 2.55 17.80
C LEU A 109 4.43 1.59 18.98
N GLU A 110 3.75 2.10 20.00
CA GLU A 110 3.27 1.28 21.10
C GLU A 110 2.30 0.20 20.61
N HIS A 111 2.48 -1.04 21.08
CA HIS A 111 1.73 -2.20 20.59
C HIS A 111 0.21 -2.02 20.64
N HIS A 112 -0.31 -1.43 21.72
CA HIS A 112 -1.75 -1.25 21.91
C HIS A 112 -2.35 -0.28 20.88
N LEU A 113 -1.59 0.74 20.45
CA LEU A 113 -2.01 1.65 19.39
C LEU A 113 -2.03 0.93 18.04
N VAL A 114 -1.04 0.08 17.76
CA VAL A 114 -1.01 -0.72 16.53
C VAL A 114 -2.22 -1.66 16.43
N ASP A 115 -2.55 -2.36 17.52
CA ASP A 115 -3.76 -3.20 17.60
C ASP A 115 -5.02 -2.40 17.28
N LEU A 116 -5.19 -1.25 17.95
CA LEU A 116 -6.34 -0.38 17.75
C LEU A 116 -6.45 0.12 16.31
N LEU A 117 -5.34 0.60 15.74
CA LEU A 117 -5.26 1.08 14.36
C LEU A 117 -5.70 0.00 13.36
N LEU A 118 -5.19 -1.22 13.52
CA LEU A 118 -5.48 -2.33 12.61
C LEU A 118 -6.94 -2.80 12.76
N ASP A 119 -7.50 -2.78 13.96
CA ASP A 119 -8.90 -3.13 14.20
C ASP A 119 -9.85 -2.07 13.62
N VAL A 120 -9.55 -0.79 13.78
CA VAL A 120 -10.34 0.30 13.17
C VAL A 120 -10.20 0.27 11.65
N ALA A 121 -9.01 0.01 11.10
CA ALA A 121 -8.81 -0.12 9.66
C ALA A 121 -9.61 -1.30 9.06
N ALA A 122 -9.74 -2.40 9.80
CA ALA A 122 -10.50 -3.57 9.36
C ALA A 122 -12.03 -3.39 9.49
N THR A 123 -12.49 -2.81 10.59
CA THR A 123 -13.93 -2.63 10.88
C THR A 123 -14.51 -1.37 10.24
N GLY A 124 -13.68 -0.34 10.03
CA GLY A 124 -14.08 0.96 9.53
C GLY A 124 -14.87 1.81 10.54
N VAL A 125 -14.86 1.44 11.82
CA VAL A 125 -15.57 2.12 12.92
C VAL A 125 -14.58 2.34 14.05
N ASN A 126 -14.51 3.57 14.55
CA ASN A 126 -13.78 3.89 15.76
C ASN A 126 -14.75 3.91 16.94
N ARG A 127 -14.38 3.25 18.03
CA ARG A 127 -15.16 3.16 19.25
C ARG A 127 -14.31 3.66 20.41
N VAL A 128 -14.86 4.59 21.18
CA VAL A 128 -14.23 5.21 22.34
C VAL A 128 -15.05 4.88 23.58
N GLU A 129 -14.43 4.22 24.56
CA GLU A 129 -15.08 3.82 25.81
C GLU A 129 -14.35 4.44 27.02
N ARG A 130 -15.08 5.22 27.83
CA ARG A 130 -14.56 5.84 29.07
C ARG A 130 -15.65 5.85 30.15
N GLU A 131 -15.32 5.39 31.37
CA GLU A 131 -16.21 5.43 32.55
C GLU A 131 -17.62 4.87 32.29
N GLY A 132 -17.74 3.80 31.49
CA GLY A 132 -19.02 3.17 31.14
C GLY A 132 -19.83 3.86 30.02
N ILE A 133 -19.28 4.92 29.40
CA ILE A 133 -19.85 5.59 28.23
C ILE A 133 -19.12 5.10 26.98
N SER A 134 -19.88 4.66 25.98
CA SER A 134 -19.36 4.27 24.67
C SER A 134 -19.84 5.26 23.61
N TYR A 135 -18.92 5.72 22.77
CA TYR A 135 -19.19 6.55 21.60
C TYR A 135 -18.56 5.92 20.37
N GLU A 136 -19.30 5.90 19.26
CA GLU A 136 -18.83 5.34 18.00
C GLU A 136 -18.99 6.33 16.87
N HIS A 137 -18.01 6.34 15.95
CA HIS A 137 -18.13 7.03 14.69
C HIS A 137 -17.46 6.27 13.55
N PRO A 138 -17.91 6.47 12.29
CA PRO A 138 -17.23 5.90 11.14
C PRO A 138 -15.78 6.39 11.03
N ALA A 139 -14.85 5.49 10.71
CA ALA A 139 -13.42 5.77 10.54
C ALA A 139 -12.87 4.88 9.41
N ARG A 140 -13.28 5.15 8.17
CA ARG A 140 -12.85 4.39 6.98
C ARG A 140 -11.74 5.13 6.28
N PHE A 141 -10.52 4.62 6.33
CA PHE A 141 -9.35 5.24 5.73
C PHE A 141 -8.44 4.18 5.13
N LEU A 142 -7.57 4.60 4.21
CA LEU A 142 -6.44 3.77 3.80
C LEU A 142 -5.34 3.90 4.85
N LEU A 143 -5.03 2.80 5.55
CA LEU A 143 -3.87 2.74 6.43
C LEU A 143 -2.61 2.54 5.60
N VAL A 144 -1.64 3.45 5.73
CA VAL A 144 -0.31 3.29 5.13
C VAL A 144 0.74 3.33 6.23
N GLY A 145 1.45 2.23 6.40
CA GLY A 145 2.59 2.13 7.31
C GLY A 145 3.90 2.19 6.55
N SER A 146 4.90 2.87 7.09
CA SER A 146 6.30 2.68 6.70
C SER A 146 7.03 1.92 7.80
N MET A 147 8.01 1.09 7.44
CA MET A 147 8.93 0.51 8.42
C MET A 147 10.36 0.46 7.88
N ASN A 148 11.33 0.54 8.79
CA ASN A 148 12.73 0.26 8.52
C ASN A 148 13.12 -1.03 9.25
N PRO A 149 13.38 -2.14 8.54
CA PRO A 149 13.80 -3.41 9.16
C PRO A 149 15.06 -3.28 10.03
N GLU A 150 15.94 -2.32 9.75
CA GLU A 150 17.15 -2.08 10.55
C GLU A 150 16.84 -1.53 11.96
N GLU A 151 15.67 -0.91 12.15
CA GLU A 151 15.25 -0.30 13.42
C GLU A 151 14.34 -1.23 14.25
N GLY A 152 14.15 -2.46 13.78
CA GLY A 152 13.42 -3.51 14.50
C GLY A 152 12.27 -4.10 13.69
N ASP A 153 11.97 -5.35 14.02
CA ASP A 153 10.91 -6.11 13.34
C ASP A 153 9.53 -5.81 13.93
N LEU A 154 8.54 -5.70 13.04
CA LEU A 154 7.14 -5.72 13.44
C LEU A 154 6.73 -7.17 13.79
N ARG A 155 5.94 -7.34 14.86
CA ARG A 155 5.46 -8.67 15.25
C ARG A 155 4.68 -9.32 14.10
N PRO A 156 4.85 -10.63 13.83
CA PRO A 156 4.16 -11.33 12.73
C PRO A 156 2.63 -11.19 12.74
N GLN A 157 2.03 -11.03 13.92
CA GLN A 157 0.59 -10.85 14.09
C GLN A 157 0.08 -9.51 13.54
N PHE A 158 0.91 -8.47 13.58
CA PHE A 158 0.59 -7.15 13.03
C PHE A 158 0.87 -7.12 11.53
N LEU A 159 2.00 -7.70 11.11
CA LEU A 159 2.33 -7.85 9.69
C LEU A 159 1.18 -8.52 8.96
N ASP A 160 0.68 -9.65 9.45
CA ASP A 160 -0.42 -10.38 8.79
C ASP A 160 -1.70 -9.55 8.64
N ARG A 161 -1.95 -8.55 9.51
CA ARG A 161 -3.12 -7.67 9.41
C ARG A 161 -3.00 -6.60 8.33
N PHE A 162 -1.78 -6.26 7.87
CA PHE A 162 -1.63 -5.42 6.68
C PHE A 162 -2.05 -6.19 5.43
N GLY A 163 -2.85 -5.55 4.59
CA GLY A 163 -3.28 -6.10 3.31
C GLY A 163 -2.10 -6.41 2.41
N LEU A 164 -1.40 -5.37 1.99
CA LEU A 164 -0.24 -5.46 1.10
C LEU A 164 1.04 -5.03 1.81
N ALA A 165 2.15 -5.67 1.50
CA ALA A 165 3.47 -5.18 1.87
C ALA A 165 4.37 -5.13 0.63
N VAL A 166 5.13 -4.04 0.50
CA VAL A 166 6.05 -3.82 -0.61
C VAL A 166 7.41 -3.39 -0.07
N PRO A 167 8.50 -4.06 -0.47
CA PRO A 167 9.85 -3.57 -0.22
C PRO A 167 10.14 -2.37 -1.12
N VAL A 168 10.53 -1.26 -0.52
CA VAL A 168 10.98 -0.04 -1.18
C VAL A 168 12.49 0.02 -1.09
N ARG A 169 13.15 -0.21 -2.22
CA ARG A 169 14.61 -0.24 -2.34
C ARG A 169 15.14 1.05 -2.94
N HIS A 170 16.43 1.33 -2.71
CA HIS A 170 17.12 2.38 -3.43
C HIS A 170 17.20 2.05 -4.92
N LEU A 171 17.19 3.08 -5.75
CA LEU A 171 17.50 2.93 -7.16
C LEU A 171 18.99 2.65 -7.30
N GLU A 172 19.34 1.55 -7.96
CA GLU A 172 20.73 1.18 -8.25
C GLU A 172 21.22 1.82 -9.55
N ASP A 173 20.33 1.95 -10.54
CA ASP A 173 20.62 2.54 -11.85
C ASP A 173 21.06 4.01 -11.72
N PRO A 174 22.31 4.36 -12.11
CA PRO A 174 22.82 5.72 -12.05
C PRO A 174 21.97 6.75 -12.81
N ASP A 175 21.39 6.36 -13.95
CA ASP A 175 20.59 7.25 -14.78
C ASP A 175 19.24 7.57 -14.11
N LEU A 176 18.59 6.57 -13.52
CA LEU A 176 17.37 6.77 -12.74
C LEU A 176 17.64 7.61 -11.48
N ARG A 177 18.77 7.38 -10.80
CA ARG A 177 19.17 8.21 -9.65
C ARG A 177 19.41 9.67 -10.05
N ALA A 178 20.11 9.89 -11.16
CA ALA A 178 20.33 11.23 -11.69
C ALA A 178 19.02 11.92 -12.05
N GLU A 179 18.05 11.18 -12.58
CA GLU A 179 16.71 11.69 -12.89
C GLU A 179 15.93 12.08 -11.63
N VAL A 180 16.01 11.30 -10.54
CA VAL A 180 15.43 11.69 -9.24
C VAL A 180 15.97 13.04 -8.78
N VAL A 181 17.30 13.20 -8.79
CA VAL A 181 17.96 14.45 -8.38
C VAL A 181 17.54 15.60 -9.28
N ARG A 182 17.53 15.40 -10.60
CA ARG A 182 17.13 16.40 -11.60
C ARG A 182 15.69 16.88 -11.37
N ARG A 183 14.73 15.95 -11.23
CA ARG A 183 13.32 16.28 -10.97
C ARG A 183 13.14 17.00 -9.65
N ARG A 184 13.85 16.57 -8.61
CA ARG A 184 13.78 17.19 -7.29
C ARG A 184 14.26 18.64 -7.32
N LEU A 185 15.42 18.90 -7.94
CA LEU A 185 15.96 20.26 -8.09
C LEU A 185 15.06 21.14 -8.96
N ALA A 186 14.49 20.59 -10.04
CA ALA A 186 13.55 21.33 -10.89
C ALA A 186 12.29 21.75 -10.11
N PHE A 187 11.76 20.84 -9.29
CA PHE A 187 10.63 21.13 -8.41
C PHE A 187 10.96 22.18 -7.35
N GLU A 188 12.15 22.13 -6.74
CA GLU A 188 12.57 23.14 -5.75
C GLU A 188 12.77 24.53 -6.38
N THR A 189 13.22 24.58 -7.64
CA THR A 189 13.47 25.84 -8.36
C THR A 189 12.18 26.53 -8.81
N ASP A 190 11.23 25.80 -9.39
CA ASP A 190 9.89 26.30 -9.76
C ASP A 190 8.82 25.25 -9.49
N PRO A 191 8.32 25.16 -8.23
CA PRO A 191 7.30 24.17 -7.88
C PRO A 191 6.03 24.32 -8.72
N ALA A 192 5.68 25.57 -9.08
CA ALA A 192 4.45 25.84 -9.82
C ALA A 192 4.56 25.41 -11.29
N GLY A 193 5.69 25.72 -11.94
CA GLY A 193 5.99 25.27 -13.29
C GLY A 193 6.16 23.77 -13.39
N PHE A 194 6.83 23.16 -12.42
CA PHE A 194 6.98 21.71 -12.37
C PHE A 194 5.62 21.02 -12.26
N CYS A 195 4.77 21.40 -11.30
CA CYS A 195 3.43 20.81 -11.20
C CYS A 195 2.59 21.02 -12.46
N ARG A 196 2.71 22.17 -13.15
CA ARG A 196 2.01 22.41 -14.43
C ARG A 196 2.48 21.45 -15.52
N ALA A 197 3.77 21.12 -15.56
CA ALA A 197 4.33 20.20 -16.56
C ALA A 197 3.80 18.76 -16.39
N TRP A 198 3.57 18.33 -15.14
CA TRP A 198 3.06 16.97 -14.82
C TRP A 198 1.54 16.89 -14.64
N GLN A 199 0.84 18.02 -14.79
CA GLN A 199 -0.60 18.10 -14.51
C GLN A 199 -1.42 17.18 -15.42
N GLU A 200 -1.05 17.07 -16.70
CA GLU A 200 -1.74 16.19 -17.65
C GLU A 200 -1.72 14.72 -17.18
N GLU A 201 -0.55 14.24 -16.77
CA GLU A 201 -0.35 12.86 -16.32
C GLU A 201 -1.03 12.59 -14.98
N GLU A 202 -0.98 13.55 -14.05
CA GLU A 202 -1.72 13.51 -12.78
C GLU A 202 -3.24 13.41 -13.01
N GLU A 203 -3.80 14.24 -13.89
CA GLU A 203 -5.23 14.26 -14.18
C GLU A 203 -5.72 12.95 -14.80
N VAL A 204 -4.94 12.36 -15.72
CA VAL A 204 -5.25 11.04 -16.30
C VAL A 204 -5.25 9.97 -15.23
N LEU A 205 -4.20 9.93 -14.39
CA LEU A 205 -4.08 8.93 -13.35
C LEU A 205 -5.17 9.08 -12.29
N ALA A 206 -5.45 10.30 -11.83
CA ALA A 206 -6.51 10.62 -10.87
C ALA A 206 -7.89 10.19 -11.41
N SER A 207 -8.17 10.50 -12.68
CA SER A 207 -9.40 10.10 -13.35
C SER A 207 -9.51 8.58 -13.46
N GLN A 208 -8.40 7.89 -13.73
CA GLN A 208 -8.37 6.43 -13.80
C GLN A 208 -8.68 5.79 -12.45
N VAL A 209 -8.04 6.28 -11.38
CA VAL A 209 -8.29 5.79 -10.01
C VAL A 209 -9.76 6.03 -9.61
N LYS A 210 -10.30 7.21 -9.91
CA LYS A 210 -11.70 7.53 -9.64
C LYS A 210 -12.65 6.58 -10.36
N ALA A 211 -12.45 6.38 -11.67
CA ALA A 211 -13.26 5.48 -12.46
C ALA A 211 -13.14 4.01 -11.99
N ALA A 212 -11.94 3.59 -11.57
CA ALA A 212 -11.71 2.26 -11.00
C ALA A 212 -12.47 2.06 -9.67
N ARG A 213 -12.52 3.07 -8.80
CA ARG A 213 -13.32 3.02 -7.55
C ARG A 213 -14.80 2.85 -7.83
N GLU A 214 -15.33 3.57 -8.82
CA GLU A 214 -16.75 3.49 -9.22
C GLU A 214 -17.11 2.15 -9.87
N ARG A 215 -16.17 1.56 -10.63
CA ARG A 215 -16.36 0.27 -11.33
C ARG A 215 -16.11 -0.96 -10.46
N LEU A 216 -15.40 -0.83 -9.34
CA LEU A 216 -14.96 -1.96 -8.50
C LEU A 216 -16.08 -2.94 -8.16
N GLY A 217 -17.27 -2.44 -7.80
CA GLY A 217 -18.42 -3.27 -7.43
C GLY A 217 -19.04 -4.08 -8.58
N ARG A 218 -18.66 -3.82 -9.83
CA ARG A 218 -19.15 -4.53 -11.03
C ARG A 218 -18.17 -5.58 -11.55
N VAL A 219 -16.92 -5.57 -11.07
CA VAL A 219 -15.89 -6.51 -11.51
C VAL A 219 -16.22 -7.90 -10.98
N ARG A 220 -16.36 -8.86 -11.90
CA ARG A 220 -16.66 -10.26 -11.60
C ARG A 220 -15.37 -11.02 -11.32
N VAL A 221 -15.46 -12.05 -10.49
CA VAL A 221 -14.33 -12.95 -10.17
C VAL A 221 -14.76 -14.36 -10.56
N ALA A 222 -14.03 -14.98 -11.47
CA ALA A 222 -14.27 -16.35 -11.91
C ALA A 222 -13.88 -17.36 -10.80
N GLU A 223 -14.49 -18.56 -10.85
CA GLU A 223 -14.20 -19.63 -9.88
C GLU A 223 -12.73 -20.08 -9.96
N GLU A 224 -12.17 -20.11 -11.17
CA GLU A 224 -10.77 -20.42 -11.44
C GLU A 224 -9.82 -19.44 -10.73
N THR A 225 -10.21 -18.18 -10.60
CA THR A 225 -9.43 -17.12 -9.95
C THR A 225 -9.34 -17.35 -8.45
N TYR A 226 -10.43 -17.81 -7.80
CA TYR A 226 -10.39 -18.23 -6.40
C TYR A 226 -9.48 -19.44 -6.21
N ARG A 227 -9.58 -20.44 -7.09
CA ARG A 227 -8.73 -21.64 -7.03
C ARG A 227 -7.25 -21.30 -7.18
N GLU A 228 -6.91 -20.38 -8.08
CA GLU A 228 -5.53 -19.93 -8.27
C GLU A 228 -4.98 -19.23 -7.02
N ALA A 229 -5.77 -18.35 -6.39
CA ALA A 229 -5.38 -17.70 -5.15
C ALA A 229 -5.13 -18.73 -4.02
N VAL A 230 -6.01 -19.73 -3.88
CA VAL A 230 -5.85 -20.82 -2.91
C VAL A 230 -4.62 -21.66 -3.22
N ARG A 231 -4.37 -21.99 -4.49
CA ARG A 231 -3.18 -22.75 -4.91
C ARG A 231 -1.89 -22.05 -4.49
N ILE A 232 -1.74 -20.78 -4.86
CA ILE A 232 -0.54 -19.99 -4.53
C ILE A 232 -0.36 -19.87 -3.01
N ALA A 233 -1.42 -19.58 -2.27
CA ALA A 233 -1.36 -19.46 -0.82
C ALA A 233 -0.98 -20.79 -0.13
N ALA A 234 -1.52 -21.91 -0.61
CA ALA A 234 -1.26 -23.24 -0.07
C ALA A 234 0.19 -23.69 -0.33
N GLU A 235 0.72 -23.48 -1.54
CA GLU A 235 2.10 -23.81 -1.90
C GLU A 235 3.13 -23.09 -1.00
N LEU A 236 2.84 -21.85 -0.62
CA LEU A 236 3.71 -21.05 0.23
C LEU A 236 3.47 -21.24 1.75
N GLY A 237 2.51 -22.10 2.12
CA GLY A 237 2.18 -22.37 3.52
C GLY A 237 1.61 -21.18 4.28
N ALA A 238 0.95 -20.25 3.56
CA ALA A 238 0.24 -19.14 4.19
C ALA A 238 -0.86 -19.68 5.11
N ARG A 239 -1.01 -19.11 6.30
CA ARG A 239 -1.98 -19.56 7.29
C ARG A 239 -3.27 -18.74 7.20
N GLY A 240 -4.42 -19.40 7.35
CA GLY A 240 -5.73 -18.76 7.32
C GLY A 240 -6.18 -18.38 5.90
N HIS A 241 -7.25 -17.58 5.81
CA HIS A 241 -7.88 -17.20 4.53
C HIS A 241 -7.59 -15.77 4.09
N ARG A 242 -6.70 -15.07 4.80
CA ARG A 242 -6.45 -13.65 4.59
C ARG A 242 -5.65 -13.41 3.33
N ALA A 243 -4.67 -14.27 3.05
CA ALA A 243 -3.84 -14.17 1.85
C ALA A 243 -4.70 -14.23 0.57
N GLU A 244 -5.60 -15.21 0.48
CA GLU A 244 -6.49 -15.41 -0.66
C GLU A 244 -7.48 -14.26 -0.80
N LEU A 245 -8.08 -13.81 0.31
CA LEU A 245 -9.01 -12.68 0.29
C LEU A 245 -8.34 -11.40 -0.19
N VAL A 246 -7.13 -11.11 0.29
CA VAL A 246 -6.34 -9.95 -0.12
C VAL A 246 -5.94 -10.05 -1.58
N MET A 247 -5.44 -11.21 -2.04
CA MET A 247 -5.07 -11.42 -3.45
C MET A 247 -6.25 -11.17 -4.37
N VAL A 248 -7.43 -11.72 -4.06
CA VAL A 248 -8.63 -11.51 -4.86
C VAL A 248 -9.08 -10.04 -4.85
N ARG A 249 -9.07 -9.37 -3.68
CA ARG A 249 -9.42 -7.94 -3.60
C ARG A 249 -8.45 -7.07 -4.40
N ALA A 250 -7.15 -7.31 -4.27
CA ALA A 250 -6.11 -6.61 -5.01
C ALA A 250 -6.21 -6.86 -6.52
N ALA A 251 -6.46 -8.11 -6.94
CA ALA A 251 -6.65 -8.47 -8.34
C ALA A 251 -7.92 -7.83 -8.92
N ARG A 252 -9.00 -7.73 -8.14
CA ARG A 252 -10.22 -7.01 -8.53
C ARG A 252 -10.00 -5.51 -8.64
N ALA A 253 -9.24 -4.91 -7.73
CA ALA A 253 -8.84 -3.51 -7.81
C ALA A 253 -7.98 -3.25 -9.05
N LEU A 254 -7.05 -4.17 -9.37
CA LEU A 254 -6.21 -4.11 -10.56
C LEU A 254 -7.03 -4.26 -11.85
N ALA A 255 -7.92 -5.24 -11.93
CA ALA A 255 -8.85 -5.42 -13.04
C ALA A 255 -9.70 -4.15 -13.26
N SER A 256 -10.23 -3.57 -12.19
CA SER A 256 -10.96 -2.32 -12.25
C SER A 256 -10.08 -1.18 -12.78
N PHE A 257 -8.82 -1.09 -12.34
CA PHE A 257 -7.91 -0.09 -12.89
C PHE A 257 -7.62 -0.32 -14.39
N LEU A 258 -7.49 -1.56 -14.83
CA LEU A 258 -7.22 -1.94 -16.22
C LEU A 258 -8.48 -1.95 -17.11
N GLU A 259 -9.63 -1.57 -16.56
CA GLU A 259 -10.92 -1.53 -17.27
C GLU A 259 -11.41 -2.90 -17.74
N GLN A 260 -11.04 -3.94 -17.00
CA GLN A 260 -11.51 -5.30 -17.21
C GLN A 260 -12.76 -5.55 -16.36
N GLU A 261 -13.74 -6.24 -16.94
CA GLU A 261 -14.99 -6.60 -16.26
C GLU A 261 -14.86 -7.87 -15.41
N GLU A 262 -13.80 -8.64 -15.62
CA GLU A 262 -13.59 -9.95 -15.00
C GLU A 262 -12.12 -10.13 -14.61
N VAL A 263 -11.90 -10.69 -13.42
CA VAL A 263 -10.55 -11.01 -12.91
C VAL A 263 -10.10 -12.36 -13.44
N ASP A 264 -8.98 -12.37 -14.17
CA ASP A 264 -8.31 -13.60 -14.59
C ASP A 264 -7.15 -14.00 -13.64
N ALA A 265 -6.61 -15.19 -13.85
CA ALA A 265 -5.50 -15.73 -13.05
C ALA A 265 -4.22 -14.89 -13.14
N SER A 266 -3.96 -14.22 -14.27
CA SER A 266 -2.76 -13.41 -14.44
C SER A 266 -2.75 -12.19 -13.52
N LEU A 267 -3.93 -11.63 -13.22
CA LEU A 267 -4.07 -10.51 -12.29
C LEU A 267 -3.81 -10.93 -10.85
N VAL A 268 -4.25 -12.13 -10.46
CA VAL A 268 -3.94 -12.71 -9.14
C VAL A 268 -2.44 -12.89 -9.00
N ARG A 269 -1.78 -13.46 -10.02
CA ARG A 269 -0.32 -13.61 -10.05
C ARG A 269 0.41 -12.27 -9.93
N ALA A 270 -0.06 -11.24 -10.64
CA ALA A 270 0.54 -9.91 -10.61
C ALA A 270 0.49 -9.22 -9.23
N VAL A 271 -0.50 -9.55 -8.38
CA VAL A 271 -0.64 -8.97 -7.04
C VAL A 271 -0.18 -9.90 -5.91
N ALA A 272 0.09 -11.18 -6.23
CA ALA A 272 0.47 -12.21 -5.26
C ALA A 272 1.71 -11.79 -4.45
N ARG A 273 2.73 -11.22 -5.09
CA ARG A 273 3.92 -10.67 -4.43
C ARG A 273 3.57 -9.75 -3.27
N TYR A 274 2.71 -8.76 -3.50
CA TYR A 274 2.36 -7.76 -2.49
C TYR A 274 1.50 -8.34 -1.37
N ALA A 275 0.64 -9.31 -1.69
CA ALA A 275 -0.24 -9.94 -0.71
C ALA A 275 0.50 -11.00 0.15
N LEU A 276 1.59 -11.58 -0.33
CA LEU A 276 2.23 -12.73 0.33
C LEU A 276 3.58 -12.39 0.96
N PHE A 277 4.26 -11.34 0.51
CA PHE A 277 5.61 -10.98 0.97
C PHE A 277 5.80 -11.06 2.49
N HIS A 278 4.87 -10.51 3.26
CA HIS A 278 4.91 -10.49 4.73
C HIS A 278 4.18 -11.64 5.43
N ARG A 279 3.59 -12.57 4.66
CA ARG A 279 2.82 -13.73 5.16
C ARG A 279 3.56 -15.05 5.00
N VAL A 280 4.57 -15.09 4.12
CA VAL A 280 5.44 -16.25 3.97
C VAL A 280 6.39 -16.31 5.15
N LYS A 281 6.57 -17.51 5.72
CA LYS A 281 7.58 -17.71 6.75
C LYS A 281 8.96 -17.48 6.18
N VAL A 282 9.64 -16.50 6.76
CA VAL A 282 11.06 -16.23 6.55
C VAL A 282 11.85 -17.22 7.40
N GLY A 283 12.68 -18.04 6.77
CA GLY A 283 13.65 -18.87 7.46
C GLY A 283 14.66 -18.01 8.22
N SER A 284 15.31 -18.55 9.25
CA SER A 284 16.36 -17.82 9.97
C SER A 284 17.49 -17.40 9.03
N GLY A 285 17.68 -16.09 8.86
CA GLY A 285 18.70 -15.52 7.96
C GLY A 285 18.31 -15.51 6.48
N GLU A 286 17.06 -15.81 6.13
CA GLU A 286 16.57 -15.72 4.75
C GLU A 286 16.41 -14.25 4.31
N SER A 287 17.01 -13.90 3.17
CA SER A 287 16.89 -12.55 2.61
C SER A 287 15.51 -12.31 1.98
N GLU A 288 15.06 -11.05 1.96
CA GLU A 288 13.81 -10.65 1.29
C GLU A 288 13.75 -11.11 -0.18
N GLU A 289 14.89 -11.13 -0.87
CA GLU A 289 14.98 -11.62 -2.26
C GLU A 289 14.67 -13.10 -2.40
N ARG A 290 15.09 -13.93 -1.44
CA ARG A 290 14.78 -15.36 -1.48
C ARG A 290 13.28 -15.60 -1.27
N VAL A 291 12.66 -14.84 -0.37
CA VAL A 291 11.20 -14.87 -0.17
C VAL A 291 10.47 -14.51 -1.46
N LEU A 292 10.87 -13.43 -2.13
CA LEU A 292 10.28 -13.02 -3.41
C LEU A 292 10.45 -14.08 -4.50
N ARG A 293 11.63 -14.70 -4.62
CA ARG A 293 11.86 -15.79 -5.60
C ARG A 293 10.98 -17.01 -5.34
N ARG A 294 10.74 -17.37 -4.07
CA ARG A 294 9.81 -18.47 -3.72
C ARG A 294 8.38 -18.13 -4.11
N ILE A 295 7.96 -16.88 -3.89
CA ILE A 295 6.64 -16.41 -4.33
C ILE A 295 6.53 -16.49 -5.86
N ASP A 296 7.57 -16.09 -6.58
CA ASP A 296 7.60 -16.17 -8.05
C ASP A 296 7.51 -17.61 -8.55
N ALA A 297 8.25 -18.52 -7.93
CA ALA A 297 8.19 -19.95 -8.28
C ALA A 297 6.78 -20.53 -8.11
N ALA A 298 6.13 -20.22 -6.98
CA ALA A 298 4.75 -20.62 -6.72
C ALA A 298 3.75 -19.99 -7.72
N VAL A 299 3.95 -18.71 -8.04
CA VAL A 299 3.16 -17.99 -9.05
C VAL A 299 3.29 -18.64 -10.43
N ASP A 300 4.51 -19.01 -10.85
CA ASP A 300 4.81 -19.64 -12.13
C ASP A 300 4.41 -21.12 -12.21
N GLY A 301 3.99 -21.71 -11.09
CA GLY A 301 3.66 -23.14 -10.99
C GLY A 301 4.88 -24.05 -11.12
N ARG A 302 6.08 -23.52 -10.85
CA ARG A 302 7.31 -24.30 -10.77
C ARG A 302 7.46 -24.76 -9.33
N VAL A 303 7.16 -26.03 -9.07
CA VAL A 303 7.37 -26.65 -7.75
C VAL A 303 8.87 -26.62 -7.47
N ASP A 304 9.26 -25.95 -6.39
CA ASP A 304 10.62 -26.04 -5.84
C ASP A 304 10.73 -27.41 -5.14
N GLU A 305 11.06 -28.45 -5.92
CA GLU A 305 11.45 -29.75 -5.38
C GLU A 305 12.83 -29.62 -4.72
N GLY A 306 12.86 -29.14 -3.46
CA GLY A 306 14.14 -28.97 -2.76
C GLY A 306 14.01 -28.69 -1.26
N ARG A 307 13.71 -29.73 -0.46
CA ARG A 307 14.06 -29.73 0.96
C ARG A 307 15.58 -29.92 1.12
N GLU A 308 16.18 -29.02 1.90
CA GLU A 308 17.45 -29.09 2.67
C GLU A 308 18.48 -30.17 2.29
N GLU A 309 19.64 -29.76 1.77
CA GLU A 309 20.99 -29.89 2.38
C GLU A 309 22.08 -29.65 1.31
N GLY A 310 22.99 -28.71 1.59
CA GLY A 310 24.21 -28.50 0.79
C GLY A 310 24.42 -27.04 0.39
N GLU A 311 25.40 -26.39 1.01
CA GLU A 311 26.02 -25.17 0.46
C GLU A 311 26.45 -25.43 -0.99
N VAL A 312 25.73 -24.82 -1.93
CA VAL A 312 26.27 -24.59 -3.26
C VAL A 312 26.51 -23.09 -3.35
N VAL A 313 27.78 -22.73 -3.19
CA VAL A 313 28.30 -21.43 -3.61
C VAL A 313 28.09 -21.36 -5.12
N VAL A 314 27.09 -20.60 -5.55
CA VAL A 314 26.95 -20.22 -6.96
C VAL A 314 27.59 -18.85 -7.08
N GLU A 315 28.76 -18.81 -7.73
CA GLU A 315 29.42 -17.56 -8.10
C GLU A 315 28.53 -16.75 -9.07
N PRO A 316 28.59 -15.40 -9.03
CA PRO A 316 27.67 -14.55 -9.77
C PRO A 316 28.13 -14.42 -11.23
N GLU A 317 27.72 -15.35 -12.09
CA GLU A 317 27.84 -15.19 -13.53
C GLU A 317 26.45 -15.00 -14.16
N ASP A 318 26.21 -13.77 -14.64
CA ASP A 318 25.37 -13.40 -15.78
C ASP A 318 24.00 -14.07 -15.94
N ALA A 319 23.30 -14.34 -14.84
CA ALA A 319 21.87 -14.60 -14.86
C ALA A 319 21.10 -13.26 -14.87
N MET A 320 21.01 -12.64 -16.04
CA MET A 320 19.95 -11.69 -16.35
C MET A 320 18.62 -12.40 -16.13
N VAL A 321 18.05 -12.27 -14.91
CA VAL A 321 16.80 -12.93 -14.51
C VAL A 321 15.68 -12.46 -15.45
N PRO A 322 15.17 -13.31 -16.36
CA PRO A 322 14.03 -12.98 -17.17
C PRO A 322 12.80 -13.15 -16.28
N GLY A 323 12.47 -12.08 -15.55
CA GLY A 323 11.40 -12.05 -14.56
C GLY A 323 11.28 -10.71 -13.85
N ALA A 324 12.34 -9.90 -13.83
CA ALA A 324 12.33 -8.53 -13.33
C ALA A 324 11.88 -7.49 -14.37
N ALA A 325 11.76 -7.87 -15.66
CA ALA A 325 11.38 -6.96 -16.75
C ALA A 325 9.97 -7.20 -17.33
N ALA A 326 9.22 -8.21 -16.85
CA ALA A 326 7.91 -8.55 -17.40
C ALA A 326 6.73 -7.84 -16.72
N ALA A 327 6.98 -7.10 -15.64
CA ALA A 327 6.01 -6.20 -15.03
C ALA A 327 6.57 -4.76 -15.04
N GLY A 328 6.82 -4.23 -16.24
CA GLY A 328 6.50 -2.82 -16.44
C GLY A 328 5.05 -2.68 -15.98
N SER A 329 4.84 -2.14 -14.77
CA SER A 329 3.58 -2.23 -14.05
C SER A 329 2.42 -2.02 -15.02
N LEU A 330 1.58 -3.05 -15.18
CA LEU A 330 0.48 -3.09 -16.15
C LEU A 330 -0.35 -1.79 -16.06
N MET A 331 -0.46 -1.22 -14.85
CA MET A 331 -1.09 0.06 -14.58
C MET A 331 -0.38 1.23 -15.29
N PHE A 332 0.92 1.38 -15.14
CA PHE A 332 1.67 2.51 -15.71
C PHE A 332 1.86 2.37 -17.23
N GLU A 333 1.97 1.16 -17.77
CA GLU A 333 1.90 0.94 -19.22
C GLU A 333 0.51 1.30 -19.78
N PHE A 334 -0.55 0.92 -19.07
CA PHE A 334 -1.92 1.26 -19.44
C PHE A 334 -2.16 2.77 -19.43
N VAL A 335 -1.69 3.46 -18.38
CA VAL A 335 -1.77 4.92 -18.26
C VAL A 335 -0.98 5.61 -19.37
N LYS A 336 0.24 5.15 -19.69
CA LYS A 336 1.02 5.66 -20.84
C LYS A 336 0.25 5.53 -22.15
N LYS A 337 -0.34 4.36 -22.43
CA LYS A 337 -1.18 4.13 -23.63
C LYS A 337 -2.39 5.07 -23.67
N LYS A 338 -3.01 5.34 -22.52
CA LYS A 338 -4.12 6.30 -22.41
C LYS A 338 -3.69 7.74 -22.65
N LEU A 339 -2.56 8.17 -22.07
CA LEU A 339 -1.96 9.48 -22.30
C LEU A 339 -1.74 9.72 -23.79
N THR A 340 -1.10 8.78 -24.50
CA THR A 340 -0.88 8.93 -25.95
C THR A 340 -2.18 9.12 -26.74
N ARG A 341 -3.25 8.40 -26.37
CA ARG A 341 -4.57 8.57 -26.97
C ARG A 341 -5.24 9.89 -26.60
N TRP A 342 -5.01 10.38 -25.39
CA TRP A 342 -5.59 11.62 -24.88
C TRP A 342 -4.99 12.85 -25.57
N SER A 343 -3.66 12.89 -25.72
CA SER A 343 -2.95 14.00 -26.39
C SER A 343 -3.18 14.02 -27.91
N THR A 344 -3.60 12.90 -28.53
CA THR A 344 -3.94 12.83 -29.97
C THR A 344 -5.36 13.34 -30.28
N ASN A 345 -6.23 13.44 -29.27
CA ASN A 345 -7.64 13.78 -29.43
C ASN A 345 -7.98 15.22 -28.97
N ARG A 346 -6.96 16.02 -28.65
CA ARG A 346 -7.00 17.49 -28.51
C ARG A 346 -6.35 18.11 -29.74
#